data_AF-A0A0R0KFB1-F1
#
_entry.id   AF-A0A0R0KFB1-F1
#
_cell.length_a   1.000
_cell.length_b   1.000
_cell.length_c   1.000
_cell.angle_alpha   90.00
_cell.angle_beta   90.00
_cell.angle_gamma   90.00
#
_symmetry.space_group_name_H-M   'P 1'
#
loop_
_entity.id
_entity.type
_entity.pdbx_description
1 polymer ?
#
loop_
_entity_poly.entity_id
_entity_poly.type
_entity_poly.pdbx_seq_one_letter_code
_entity_poly.pdbx_strand_id
1 'polypeptide(L)' 'MEGNHWMGMAILDSTGSLAEFACEVEITECERLPDGHFYIKIESCWRFRIIRSWDQDGYHVAEVEWIQDI' A
#
# COMPACT_ATOMS: atom_id res chain seq x y z
N MET A 1 -16.36 -6.48 -3.65
CA MET A 1 -15.52 -5.80 -2.65
C MET A 1 -16.22 -4.50 -2.32
N GLU A 2 -16.54 -4.28 -1.05
CA GLU A 2 -17.09 -3.00 -0.59
C GLU A 2 -15.96 -2.30 0.18
N GLY A 3 -15.74 -1.01 -0.09
CA GLY A 3 -14.69 -0.22 0.55
C GLY A 3 -13.77 0.50 -0.44
N ASN A 4 -12.74 1.14 0.10
CA ASN A 4 -11.70 1.75 -0.71
C ASN A 4 -10.80 0.66 -1.31
N HIS A 5 -10.57 0.72 -2.62
CA HIS A 5 -9.73 -0.23 -3.35
C HIS A 5 -8.27 0.21 -3.46
N TRP A 6 -7.97 1.41 -2.96
CA TRP A 6 -6.66 2.04 -3.04
C TRP A 6 -5.89 1.87 -1.73
N MET A 7 -4.61 1.54 -1.84
CA MET A 7 -3.69 1.43 -0.70
C MET A 7 -2.26 1.80 -1.10
N GLY A 8 -1.42 2.12 -0.12
CA GLY A 8 0.01 2.30 -0.33
C GLY A 8 0.76 0.97 -0.33
N MET A 9 1.72 0.82 -1.24
CA MET A 9 2.70 -0.26 -1.27
C MET A 9 4.09 0.33 -1.05
N ALA A 10 4.72 -0.04 0.06
CA ALA A 10 6.06 0.38 0.44
C ALA A 10 6.94 -0.83 0.74
N ILE A 11 8.25 -0.67 0.58
CA ILE A 11 9.23 -1.68 0.94
C ILE A 11 9.72 -1.39 2.36
N LEU A 12 9.89 -2.44 3.16
CA LEU A 12 10.65 -2.39 4.40
C LEU A 12 12.10 -2.81 4.11
N ASP A 13 13.05 -2.03 4.61
CA ASP A 13 14.46 -2.44 4.55
C ASP A 13 14.76 -3.57 5.55
N SER A 14 16.01 -4.05 5.57
CA SER A 14 16.44 -5.12 6.49
C SER A 14 16.34 -4.75 7.98
N THR A 15 16.18 -3.45 8.30
CA THR A 15 15.99 -2.97 9.67
C THR A 15 14.51 -2.88 10.06
N GLY A 16 13.60 -3.11 9.11
CA GLY A 16 12.16 -2.92 9.29
C GLY A 16 11.72 -1.47 9.08
N SER A 17 12.57 -0.61 8.52
CA SER A 17 12.23 0.79 8.25
C SER A 17 11.54 0.92 6.88
N LEU A 18 10.49 1.74 6.82
CA LEU A 18 9.80 2.07 5.57
C LEU A 18 10.72 2.86 4.63
N ALA A 19 10.71 2.51 3.35
CA ALA A 19 11.35 3.29 2.30
C ALA A 19 10.76 4.71 2.22
N GLU A 20 11.58 5.70 1.87
CA GLU A 20 11.16 7.10 1.74
C GLU A 20 10.10 7.30 0.63
N PHE A 21 10.15 6.48 -0.42
CA PHE A 21 9.24 6.52 -1.55
C PHE A 21 8.47 5.22 -1.70
N ALA A 22 7.22 5.34 -2.14
CA ALA A 22 6.29 4.23 -2.30
C ALA A 22 5.29 4.52 -3.44
N CYS A 23 4.42 3.56 -3.73
CA CYS A 23 3.42 3.69 -4.78
C CYS A 23 2.01 3.46 -4.23
N GLU A 24 1.02 4.17 -4.74
CA GLU A 24 -0.38 3.82 -4.59
C GLU A 24 -0.72 2.70 -5.56
N VAL A 25 -1.44 1.71 -5.05
CA VAL A 25 -1.91 0.55 -5.80
C VAL A 25 -3.42 0.41 -5.68
N GLU A 26 -4.04 -0.01 -6.78
CA GLU A 26 -5.44 -0.40 -6.83
C GLU A 26 -5.55 -1.92 -6.72
N ILE A 27 -6.49 -2.41 -5.92
CA ILE A 27 -6.88 -3.82 -5.94
C ILE A 27 -7.81 -4.07 -7.14
N THR A 28 -7.29 -4.76 -8.15
CA THR A 28 -8.01 -5.06 -9.40
C THR A 28 -8.75 -6.39 -9.36
N GLU A 29 -8.27 -7.36 -8.57
CA GLU A 29 -8.94 -8.65 -8.34
C GLU A 29 -8.76 -9.08 -6.88
N CYS A 30 -9.78 -9.72 -6.31
CA CYS A 30 -9.74 -10.26 -4.96
C CYS A 30 -10.55 -11.55 -4.88
N GLU A 31 -9.87 -12.67 -4.69
CA GLU A 31 -10.45 -14.00 -4.58
C GLU A 31 -10.22 -14.55 -3.17
N ARG A 32 -11.29 -15.00 -2.51
CA ARG A 32 -11.18 -15.71 -1.24
C ARG A 32 -10.88 -17.19 -1.49
N LEU A 33 -9.75 -17.66 -0.99
CA LEU A 33 -9.33 -19.05 -1.10
C LEU A 33 -10.06 -19.94 -0.07
N PRO A 34 -10.18 -21.27 -0.32
CA PRO A 34 -10.93 -22.17 0.55
C PRO A 34 -10.42 -22.26 2.00
N ASP A 35 -9.16 -21.94 2.23
CA ASP A 35 -8.51 -21.91 3.55
C ASP A 35 -8.74 -20.60 4.33
N GLY A 36 -9.41 -19.63 3.72
CA GLY A 36 -9.72 -18.33 4.33
C GLY A 36 -8.74 -17.21 3.99
N HIS A 37 -7.65 -17.49 3.28
CA HIS A 37 -6.77 -16.45 2.74
C HIS A 37 -7.41 -15.73 1.55
N PHE A 38 -6.77 -14.64 1.13
CA PHE A 38 -7.17 -13.90 -0.07
C PHE A 38 -6.00 -13.86 -1.07
N TYR A 39 -6.31 -14.18 -2.32
CA TYR A 39 -5.47 -13.83 -3.45
C TYR A 39 -5.90 -12.46 -3.94
N ILE A 40 -4.96 -11.52 -3.98
CA ILE A 40 -5.23 -10.13 -4.37
C ILE A 40 -4.29 -9.78 -5.52
N LYS A 41 -4.87 -9.31 -6.62
CA LYS A 41 -4.12 -8.68 -7.70
C LYS A 41 -4.16 -7.19 -7.53
N ILE A 42 -3.01 -6.56 -7.70
CA ILE A 42 -2.86 -5.11 -7.56
C ILE A 42 -2.16 -4.53 -8.78
N GLU A 43 -2.50 -3.28 -9.11
CA GLU A 43 -1.82 -2.49 -10.14
C GLU A 43 -1.36 -1.16 -9.53
N SER A 44 -0.13 -0.72 -9.82
CA SER A 44 0.43 0.52 -9.28
C SER A 44 0.18 1.71 -10.21
N CYS A 45 -0.29 2.83 -9.67
CA CYS A 45 -0.72 3.98 -10.49
C CYS A 45 0.07 5.27 -10.22
N TRP A 46 0.38 5.58 -8.96
CA TRP A 46 1.01 6.86 -8.59
C TRP A 46 2.13 6.67 -7.58
N ARG A 47 3.16 7.50 -7.65
CA ARG A 47 4.27 7.51 -6.70
C ARG A 47 4.06 8.59 -5.65
N PHE A 48 4.52 8.33 -4.44
CA PHE A 48 4.50 9.31 -3.36
C PHE A 48 5.73 9.18 -2.46
N ARG A 49 6.06 10.28 -1.76
CA ARG A 49 7.06 10.34 -0.70
C ARG A 49 6.36 10.28 0.65
N ILE A 50 6.87 9.47 1.57
CA ILE A 50 6.35 9.36 2.94
C ILE A 50 6.90 10.53 3.76
N ILE A 51 6.02 11.38 4.30
CA ILE A 51 6.39 12.49 5.20
C ILE A 51 6.57 11.97 6.63
N ARG A 52 5.61 11.16 7.08
CA ARG A 52 5.63 10.45 8.38
C ARG A 52 4.73 9.23 8.32
N SER A 53 5.01 8.25 9.16
CA SER A 53 4.19 7.05 9.33
C SER A 53 3.94 6.73 10.80
N TRP A 54 2.86 5.98 11.05
CA TRP A 54 2.50 5.47 12.36
C TRP A 54 1.70 4.18 12.22
N ASP A 55 1.61 3.43 13.32
CA ASP A 55 0.77 2.22 13.39
C ASP A 55 -0.61 2.56 13.93
N GLN A 56 -1.65 2.03 13.29
CA GLN A 56 -3.03 2.21 13.71
C GLN A 56 -3.83 0.93 13.42
N ASP A 57 -4.38 0.31 14.47
CA ASP A 57 -5.24 -0.88 14.37
C ASP A 57 -4.67 -2.05 13.55
N GLY A 58 -3.33 -2.20 13.55
CA GLY A 58 -2.62 -3.24 12.80
C GLY A 58 -2.24 -2.86 11.36
N TYR A 59 -2.54 -1.63 10.94
CA TYR A 59 -2.13 -1.07 9.65
C TYR A 59 -1.00 -0.05 9.82
N HIS A 60 -0.07 -0.03 8.87
CA HIS A 60 0.86 1.09 8.70
C HIS A 60 0.14 2.20 7.94
N VAL A 61 0.04 3.37 8.56
CA VAL A 61 -0.57 4.56 7.98
C VAL A 61 0.51 5.60 7.74
N ALA A 62 0.38 6.38 6.66
CA ALA A 62 1.35 7.40 6.32
C ALA A 62 0.67 8.69 5.86
N GLU A 63 1.27 9.81 6.24
CA GLU A 63 1.05 11.09 5.55
C GLU A 63 2.05 11.18 4.40
N VAL A 64 1.55 11.52 3.20
CA VAL A 64 2.32 11.40 1.96
C VAL A 64 2.26 12.66 1.10
N GLU A 65 3.30 12.87 0.31
CA GLU A 65 3.39 13.89 -0.73
C GLU A 65 3.41 13.20 -2.10
N TRP A 66 2.45 13.52 -2.97
CA TRP A 66 2.35 12.94 -4.30
C TRP A 66 3.47 13.42 -5.21
N ILE A 67 4.05 12.50 -5.97
CA ILE A 67 5.07 12.80 -6.97
C ILE A 67 4.38 12.89 -8.33
N GLN A 68 4.62 14.00 -9.03
CA GLN A 68 4.22 14.12 -10.42
C GLN A 68 5.28 13.44 -11.30
N ASP A 69 4.85 12.44 -12.07
CA ASP A 69 5.69 11.79 -13.07
C ASP A 69 6.00 12.75 -14.24
N ILE A 70 7.16 12.56 -14.88
CA ILE A 70 7.64 13.38 -16.02
C ILE A 70 7.07 12.81 -17.32
#